data_AF-A0A661I2P4-F1
#
_entry.id   AF-A0A661I2P4-F1
#
_cell.length_a   1.000
_cell.length_b   1.000
_cell.length_c   1.000
_cell.angle_alpha   90.00
_cell.angle_beta   90.00
_cell.angle_gamma   90.00
#
_symmetry.space_group_name_H-M   'P 1'
#
loop_
_entity.id
_entity.type
_entity.pdbx_description
1 polymer ?
#
loop_
_entity_poly.entity_id
_entity_poly.type
_entity_poly.pdbx_seq_one_letter_code
_entity_poly.pdbx_strand_id
1 'polypeptide(L)'
;MGSIDYRELYSLQDEVLEKVFGVEDEFYLTGGTALSRFYQAKRYSDDLDFFTNSSTRFNFAIKNILAELSKEFTIENELDSRDFVRIKINGLLQVDFVNDRVP
;
A
#
# COMPACT_ATOMS: atom_id res chain seq x y z
N MET A 1 25.40 -1.46 -2.65
CA MET A 1 24.00 -1.00 -2.68
C MET A 1 23.55 -0.94 -4.11
N GLY A 2 22.70 -1.88 -4.54
CA GLY A 2 22.07 -1.78 -5.87
C GLY A 2 21.17 -0.56 -5.89
N SER A 3 21.28 0.27 -6.92
CA SER A 3 20.30 1.33 -7.18
C SER A 3 18.93 0.69 -7.39
N ILE A 4 17.89 1.20 -6.71
CA ILE A 4 16.50 0.81 -6.97
C ILE A 4 16.18 1.15 -8.44
N ASP A 5 15.71 0.18 -9.23
CA ASP A 5 15.15 0.48 -10.55
C ASP A 5 13.74 1.02 -10.35
N TYR A 6 13.62 2.34 -10.44
CA TYR A 6 12.36 3.04 -10.25
C TYR A 6 11.27 2.60 -11.24
N ARG A 7 11.61 2.11 -12.43
CA ARG A 7 10.59 1.62 -13.39
C ARG A 7 9.95 0.33 -12.90
N GLU A 8 10.75 -0.58 -12.36
CA GLU A 8 10.26 -1.81 -11.75
C GLU A 8 9.38 -1.50 -10.54
N LEU A 9 9.83 -0.58 -9.67
CA LEU A 9 9.08 -0.14 -8.52
C LEU A 9 7.72 0.47 -8.90
N TYR A 10 7.68 1.32 -9.93
CA TYR A 10 6.42 1.93 -10.39
C TYR A 10 5.47 0.92 -11.04
N SER A 11 5.98 -0.04 -11.81
CA SER A 11 5.16 -1.13 -12.35
C SER A 11 4.52 -1.93 -11.22
N LEU A 12 5.33 -2.30 -10.21
CA LEU A 12 4.83 -3.01 -9.04
C LEU A 12 3.81 -2.18 -8.25
N GLN A 13 4.02 -0.86 -8.11
CA GLN A 13 3.02 0.02 -7.51
C GLN A 13 1.70 -0.01 -8.30
N ASP A 14 1.73 0.10 -9.63
CA ASP A 14 0.53 0.11 -10.46
C ASP A 14 -0.28 -1.18 -10.31
N GLU A 15 0.38 -2.34 -10.30
CA GLU A 15 -0.26 -3.63 -10.09
C GLU A 15 -0.89 -3.73 -8.69
N VAL A 16 -0.16 -3.29 -7.64
CA VAL A 16 -0.68 -3.30 -6.27
C VAL A 16 -1.87 -2.35 -6.10
N LEU A 17 -1.83 -1.17 -6.72
CA LEU A 17 -2.94 -0.22 -6.71
C LEU A 17 -4.19 -0.82 -7.35
N GLU A 18 -4.05 -1.45 -8.53
CA GLU A 18 -5.17 -2.10 -9.23
C GLU A 18 -5.80 -3.20 -8.37
N LYS A 19 -4.96 -4.04 -7.74
CA LYS A 19 -5.45 -5.14 -6.88
C LYS A 19 -6.14 -4.63 -5.62
N VAL A 20 -5.55 -3.67 -4.91
CA VAL A 20 -6.14 -3.13 -3.67
C VAL A 20 -7.51 -2.52 -3.95
N PHE A 21 -7.60 -1.62 -4.95
CA PHE A 21 -8.85 -0.97 -5.30
C PHE A 21 -9.86 -1.90 -6.01
N GLY A 22 -9.40 -3.01 -6.58
CA GLY A 22 -10.25 -4.05 -7.13
C GLY A 22 -10.94 -4.92 -6.06
N VAL A 23 -10.40 -4.97 -4.85
CA VAL A 23 -10.90 -5.83 -3.75
C VAL A 23 -11.68 -5.04 -2.71
N GLU A 24 -11.19 -3.87 -2.30
CA GLU A 24 -11.82 -3.04 -1.27
C GLU A 24 -11.94 -1.58 -1.73
N ASP A 25 -13.12 -1.00 -1.54
CA ASP A 25 -13.47 0.37 -1.96
C ASP A 25 -13.34 1.42 -0.83
N GLU A 26 -13.01 0.98 0.40
CA GLU A 26 -12.93 1.85 1.57
C GLU A 26 -11.57 2.57 1.73
N PHE A 27 -10.56 2.14 0.98
CA PHE A 27 -9.23 2.76 1.05
C PHE A 27 -9.10 3.93 0.08
N TYR A 28 -8.25 4.89 0.43
CA TYR A 28 -7.78 5.95 -0.46
C TYR A 28 -6.28 6.16 -0.28
N LEU A 29 -5.60 6.60 -1.33
CA LEU A 29 -4.19 6.97 -1.25
C LEU A 29 -4.04 8.34 -0.59
N THR A 30 -3.03 8.48 0.26
CA THR A 30 -2.58 9.76 0.78
C THR A 30 -1.04 9.83 0.72
N GLY A 31 -0.43 10.81 1.40
CA GLY A 31 1.01 10.89 1.55
C GLY A 31 1.77 11.35 0.30
N GLY A 32 3.08 11.11 0.32
CA GLY A 32 4.01 11.53 -0.75
C GLY A 32 3.74 10.82 -2.09
N THR A 33 3.12 9.64 -2.06
CA THR A 33 2.74 8.86 -3.25
C THR A 33 1.61 9.53 -4.03
N ALA A 34 0.56 9.99 -3.34
CA ALA A 34 -0.49 10.79 -3.98
C ALA A 34 0.10 12.12 -4.51
N LEU A 35 1.00 12.75 -3.77
CA LEU A 35 1.61 14.02 -4.20
C LEU A 35 2.58 13.87 -5.38
N SER A 36 3.33 12.76 -5.46
CA SER A 36 4.31 12.50 -6.52
C SER A 36 3.64 12.04 -7.83
N ARG A 37 2.54 11.27 -7.74
CA ARG A 37 1.74 10.87 -8.90
C ARG A 37 0.93 12.02 -9.50
N PHE A 38 0.46 12.97 -8.67
CA PHE A 38 -0.47 14.01 -9.13
C PHE A 38 0.05 15.46 -9.10
N TYR A 39 1.13 15.80 -8.36
CA TYR A 39 1.45 17.23 -8.13
C TYR A 39 2.89 17.73 -8.27
N GLN A 40 3.95 16.91 -8.42
CA GLN A 40 5.26 17.39 -8.91
C GLN A 40 6.31 16.27 -9.02
N ALA A 41 6.83 16.07 -10.24
CA ALA A 41 7.88 15.11 -10.58
C ALA A 41 9.29 15.50 -10.09
N LYS A 42 9.49 15.68 -8.77
CA LYS A 42 10.83 15.95 -8.19
C LYS A 42 11.31 14.95 -7.14
N ARG A 43 10.45 14.06 -6.63
CA ARG A 43 10.86 12.99 -5.72
C ARG A 43 10.19 11.68 -6.12
N TYR A 44 10.99 10.64 -6.25
CA TYR A 44 10.47 9.27 -6.32
C TYR A 44 9.81 8.93 -4.98
N SER A 45 8.70 8.19 -5.02
CA SER A 45 8.03 7.65 -3.84
C SER A 45 8.25 6.15 -3.85
N ASP A 46 8.74 5.62 -2.74
CA ASP A 46 9.22 4.24 -2.66
C ASP A 46 8.18 3.32 -1.97
N ASP A 47 7.03 3.89 -1.63
CA ASP A 47 6.01 3.40 -0.72
C ASP A 47 4.59 3.69 -1.24
N LEU A 48 3.61 2.89 -0.79
CA LEU A 48 2.18 3.15 -0.94
C LEU A 48 1.53 3.29 0.43
N ASP A 49 0.77 4.37 0.63
CA ASP A 49 0.06 4.68 1.87
C ASP A 49 -1.46 4.65 1.63
N PHE A 50 -2.13 3.60 2.09
CA PHE A 50 -3.58 3.45 2.01
C PHE A 50 -4.24 3.78 3.34
N PHE A 51 -5.22 4.67 3.30
CA PHE A 51 -5.94 5.13 4.48
C PHE A 51 -7.42 4.79 4.35
N THR A 52 -8.07 4.47 5.46
CA THR A 52 -9.52 4.40 5.62
C THR A 52 -9.88 5.14 6.91
N ASN A 53 -11.12 5.63 7.03
CA ASN A 53 -11.54 6.42 8.19
C ASN A 53 -12.38 5.58 9.16
N SER A 54 -11.84 5.33 10.35
CA SER A 54 -12.53 4.66 11.46
C SER A 54 -13.30 3.40 11.06
N SER A 55 -12.78 2.64 10.10
CA SER A 55 -13.44 1.47 9.55
C SER A 55 -13.51 0.36 10.61
N THR A 56 -14.72 -0.10 10.86
CA THR A 56 -14.96 -1.29 11.70
C THR A 56 -14.59 -2.58 10.97
N ARG A 57 -14.41 -2.52 9.64
CA ARG A 57 -14.08 -3.64 8.76
C ARG A 57 -12.60 -3.71 8.41
N PHE A 58 -11.76 -2.79 8.88
CA PHE A 58 -10.33 -2.71 8.55
C PHE A 58 -9.63 -4.08 8.53
N ASN A 59 -9.67 -4.84 9.63
CA ASN A 59 -9.02 -6.16 9.70
C ASN A 59 -9.57 -7.18 8.70
N PHE A 60 -10.85 -7.08 8.33
CA PHE A 60 -11.45 -7.94 7.30
C PHE A 60 -10.98 -7.51 5.91
N ALA A 61 -10.98 -6.21 5.64
CA ALA A 61 -10.53 -5.63 4.38
C ALA A 61 -9.04 -5.97 4.12
N ILE A 62 -8.18 -5.83 5.12
CA ILE A 62 -6.77 -6.24 5.04
C ILE A 62 -6.64 -7.73 4.72
N LYS A 63 -7.42 -8.61 5.34
CA LYS A 63 -7.37 -10.05 5.04
C LYS A 63 -7.71 -10.34 3.58
N ASN A 64 -8.71 -9.67 3.01
CA ASN A 64 -9.08 -9.85 1.61
C ASN A 64 -7.97 -9.35 0.68
N ILE A 65 -7.42 -8.17 0.97
CA ILE A 65 -6.30 -7.59 0.21
C ILE A 65 -5.07 -8.52 0.26
N LEU A 66 -4.67 -9.00 1.43
CA LEU A 66 -3.53 -9.91 1.57
C LEU A 66 -3.78 -11.25 0.84
N ALA A 67 -5.00 -11.77 0.90
CA ALA A 67 -5.38 -12.98 0.18
C ALA A 67 -5.34 -12.79 -1.35
N GLU A 68 -5.64 -11.59 -1.86
CA GLU A 68 -5.51 -11.28 -3.29
C GLU A 68 -4.04 -11.11 -3.69
N LEU A 69 -3.30 -10.26 -2.97
CA LEU A 69 -1.91 -9.94 -3.29
C LEU A 69 -1.00 -11.17 -3.22
N SER A 70 -1.25 -12.09 -2.27
CA SER A 70 -0.43 -13.31 -2.11
C SER A 70 -0.58 -14.33 -3.24
N LYS A 71 -1.52 -14.12 -4.17
CA LYS A 71 -1.65 -14.95 -5.38
C LYS A 71 -0.49 -14.73 -6.36
N GLU A 72 0.06 -13.51 -6.37
CA GLU A 72 1.00 -13.05 -7.39
C GLU A 72 2.30 -12.53 -6.79
N PHE A 73 2.29 -12.10 -5.51
CA PHE A 73 3.44 -11.49 -4.86
C PHE A 73 3.90 -12.23 -3.61
N THR A 74 5.20 -12.12 -3.32
CA THR A 74 5.75 -12.49 -2.02
C THR A 74 5.45 -11.37 -1.03
N ILE A 75 4.78 -11.71 0.09
CA ILE A 75 4.40 -10.75 1.13
C ILE A 75 5.16 -11.07 2.42
N GLU A 76 5.87 -10.09 2.93
CA GLU A 76 6.45 -10.11 4.27
C GLU A 76 5.66 -9.15 5.16
N ASN A 77 5.06 -9.68 6.24
CA ASN A 77 4.36 -8.85 7.21
C ASN A 77 5.38 -8.28 8.21
N GLU A 78 5.59 -6.97 8.17
CA GLU A 78 6.58 -6.28 9.02
C GLU A 78 5.93 -5.77 10.32
N LEU A 79 4.67 -5.32 10.25
CA LEU A 79 3.92 -4.87 11.41
C LEU A 79 2.42 -5.12 11.22
N ASP A 80 1.79 -5.69 12.24
CA ASP A 80 0.35 -5.91 12.29
C ASP A 80 -0.18 -5.42 13.63
N SER A 81 -0.98 -4.36 13.59
CA SER A 81 -1.60 -3.75 14.75
C SER A 81 -3.06 -3.39 14.44
N ARG A 82 -3.82 -3.07 15.48
CA ARG A 82 -5.26 -2.83 15.40
C ARG A 82 -5.68 -1.85 14.28
N ASP A 83 -4.90 -0.80 14.07
CA ASP A 83 -5.25 0.32 13.20
C ASP A 83 -4.14 0.63 12.18
N PHE A 84 -3.13 -0.24 12.09
CA PHE A 84 -2.01 -0.06 11.16
C PHE A 84 -1.41 -1.42 10.80
N VAL A 85 -1.24 -1.67 9.51
CA VAL A 85 -0.57 -2.85 8.95
C VAL A 85 0.46 -2.40 7.94
N ARG A 86 1.70 -2.92 8.06
CA ARG A 86 2.77 -2.71 7.09
C ARG A 86 3.23 -4.03 6.52
N ILE A 87 3.31 -4.07 5.19
CA ILE A 87 3.85 -5.20 4.46
C ILE A 87 4.97 -4.77 3.52
N LYS A 88 5.87 -5.70 3.24
CA LYS A 88 6.85 -5.61 2.15
C LYS A 88 6.46 -6.58 1.03
N ILE A 89 6.33 -6.05 -0.17
CA ILE A 89 5.97 -6.80 -1.38
C ILE A 89 7.24 -7.03 -2.20
N ASN A 90 7.55 -8.31 -2.49
CA ASN A 90 8.72 -8.77 -3.25
C ASN A 90 10.05 -8.22 -2.70
N GLY A 91 10.14 -7.93 -1.40
CA GLY A 91 11.31 -7.29 -0.78
C GLY A 91 11.60 -5.86 -1.27
N LEU A 92 10.74 -5.30 -2.13
CA LEU A 92 10.98 -4.05 -2.86
C LEU A 92 10.04 -2.94 -2.41
N LEU A 93 8.73 -3.12 -2.56
CA LEU A 93 7.72 -2.10 -2.28
C LEU A 93 7.24 -2.20 -0.84
N GLN A 94 7.28 -1.09 -0.10
CA GLN A 94 6.60 -0.99 1.19
C GLN A 94 5.15 -0.54 0.97
N VAL A 95 4.21 -1.18 1.66
CA VAL A 95 2.80 -0.80 1.64
C VAL A 95 2.27 -0.70 3.06
N ASP A 96 1.74 0.47 3.38
CA ASP A 96 1.15 0.79 4.67
C ASP A 96 -0.37 0.92 4.51
N PHE A 97 -1.10 0.28 5.41
CA PHE A 97 -2.54 0.43 5.56
C PHE A 97 -2.85 1.04 6.91
N VAL A 98 -3.62 2.12 6.94
CA VAL A 98 -3.91 2.92 8.13
C VAL A 98 -5.41 3.07 8.31
N ASN A 99 -5.90 2.68 9.48
CA ASN A 99 -7.25 2.98 9.92
C ASN A 99 -7.23 4.27 10.75
N ASP A 100 -7.42 5.41 10.07
CA ASP A 100 -7.34 6.71 10.70
C ASP A 100 -8.54 6.93 11.62
N ARG A 101 -8.25 6.95 12.93
CA ARG A 101 -9.20 7.29 13.98
C ARG A 101 -8.87 8.69 14.46
N VAL A 102 -9.34 9.68 13.72
CA VAL A 102 -9.29 11.07 14.19
C VAL A 102 -10.10 11.15 15.50
N PRO A 103 -9.51 11.57 16.63
CA PRO A 103 -10.23 11.84 17.87
C PRO A 103 -11.20 13.03 17.74
#